data_AF-A0A1W9YPY6-F1
#
_entry.id   AF-A0A1W9YPY6-F1
#
_cell.length_a   1.000
_cell.length_b   1.000
_cell.length_c   1.000
_cell.angle_alpha   90.00
_cell.angle_beta   90.00
_cell.angle_gamma   90.00
#
_symmetry.space_group_name_H-M   'P 1'
#
loop_
_entity.id
_entity.type
_entity.pdbx_description
1 polymer ?
#
loop_
_entity_poly.entity_id
_entity_poly.type
_entity_poly.pdbx_seq_one_letter_code
_entity_poly.pdbx_strand_id
1 'polypeptide(L)'
;MPMRGGVAVAQPITDEDGNLPAAKVELSNAVSALIEPKPKNREMDDGTNRIEWVDSLYDQLLDAVPGGQGNASRVPQSSPPMCLDAAELKAEIDTAIAIWEPKPLIDASQPHIAPITIIRLQALEGRSWRPQDVRAIEQIATNIRSWCESITTLLNPAPKWTLPNPCPACDVAIVYRKNSGGETVRQSALQIGPTGCVCQNCHHEWAPSYFQHLARVMGYDLPAGVLE
;
A
#
# COMPACT_ATOMS: atom_id res chain seq x y z
N MET A 1 -29.87 63.10 -21.27
CA MET A 1 -28.76 62.16 -21.53
C MET A 1 -29.19 60.79 -21.00
N PRO A 2 -29.04 59.70 -21.79
CA PRO A 2 -29.65 58.40 -21.48
C PRO A 2 -28.78 57.51 -20.58
N MET A 3 -29.50 56.61 -19.90
CA MET A 3 -29.14 55.45 -19.08
C MET A 3 -27.87 54.67 -19.48
N ARG A 4 -27.12 54.15 -18.48
CA ARG A 4 -26.50 52.82 -18.53
C ARG A 4 -26.51 52.16 -17.14
N GLY A 5 -27.56 51.37 -16.90
CA GLY A 5 -27.57 50.35 -15.84
C GLY A 5 -26.71 49.17 -16.28
N GLY A 6 -25.65 48.89 -15.52
CA GLY A 6 -24.84 47.70 -15.68
C GLY A 6 -25.56 46.50 -15.05
N VAL A 7 -26.05 45.59 -15.88
CA VAL A 7 -26.56 44.30 -15.45
C VAL A 7 -25.35 43.47 -15.02
N ALA A 8 -25.26 43.14 -13.74
CA ALA A 8 -24.34 42.14 -13.24
C ALA A 8 -24.76 40.78 -13.81
N VAL A 9 -23.98 40.27 -14.76
CA VAL A 9 -24.14 38.93 -15.29
C VAL A 9 -23.73 37.96 -14.18
N ALA A 10 -24.71 37.35 -13.53
CA ALA A 10 -24.48 36.19 -12.68
C ALA A 10 -23.88 35.10 -13.57
N GLN A 11 -22.61 34.78 -13.34
CA GLN A 11 -21.99 33.63 -13.99
C GLN A 11 -22.76 32.37 -13.55
N PRO A 12 -23.09 31.45 -14.47
CA PRO A 12 -23.64 30.17 -14.09
C PRO A 12 -22.59 29.45 -13.25
N ILE A 13 -22.94 29.15 -12.01
CA ILE A 13 -22.21 28.20 -11.18
C ILE A 13 -22.35 26.88 -11.94
N THR A 14 -21.30 26.46 -12.65
CA THR A 14 -21.24 25.10 -13.17
C THR A 14 -21.12 24.21 -11.95
N ASP A 15 -22.25 23.70 -11.47
CA ASP A 15 -22.28 22.55 -10.57
C ASP A 15 -21.62 21.39 -11.33
N GLU A 16 -20.30 21.26 -11.18
CA GLU A 16 -19.60 19.98 -11.29
C GLU A 16 -20.03 19.12 -10.10
N ASP A 17 -21.33 18.84 -9.98
CA ASP A 17 -21.83 17.82 -9.07
C ASP A 17 -21.21 16.51 -9.53
N GLY A 18 -20.10 16.14 -8.90
CA GLY A 18 -19.37 14.92 -9.22
C GLY A 18 -20.23 13.68 -9.04
N ASN A 19 -19.73 12.53 -9.51
CA ASN A 19 -20.49 11.28 -9.47
C ASN A 19 -20.53 10.68 -8.05
N LEU A 20 -21.40 11.21 -7.20
CA LEU A 20 -21.58 10.79 -5.81
C LEU A 20 -21.76 9.26 -5.61
N PRO A 21 -22.61 8.55 -6.38
CA PRO A 21 -22.75 7.11 -6.18
C PRO A 21 -21.46 6.36 -6.49
N ALA A 22 -20.68 6.76 -7.51
CA ALA A 22 -19.38 6.15 -7.78
C ALA A 22 -18.38 6.41 -6.65
N ALA A 23 -18.26 7.66 -6.19
CA ALA A 23 -17.35 8.00 -5.09
C ALA A 23 -17.71 7.25 -3.78
N LYS A 24 -19.00 7.06 -3.48
CA LYS A 24 -19.44 6.26 -2.32
C LYS A 24 -19.06 4.78 -2.45
N VAL A 25 -19.19 4.21 -3.64
CA VAL A 25 -18.77 2.81 -3.90
C VAL A 25 -17.26 2.68 -3.75
N GLU A 26 -16.48 3.64 -4.24
CA GLU A 26 -15.03 3.64 -4.05
C GLU A 26 -14.63 3.73 -2.59
N LEU A 27 -15.27 4.60 -1.81
CA LEU A 27 -15.04 4.71 -0.37
C LEU A 27 -15.37 3.40 0.36
N SER A 28 -16.54 2.81 0.08
CA SER A 28 -16.95 1.54 0.68
C SER A 28 -15.95 0.42 0.34
N ASN A 29 -15.54 0.30 -0.92
CA ASN A 29 -14.52 -0.67 -1.34
C ASN A 29 -13.18 -0.45 -0.62
N ALA A 30 -12.73 0.80 -0.47
CA ALA A 30 -11.48 1.14 0.21
C ALA A 30 -11.55 0.80 1.71
N VAL A 31 -12.65 1.15 2.37
CA VAL A 31 -12.91 0.81 3.78
C VAL A 31 -12.92 -0.71 3.96
N SER A 32 -13.73 -1.43 3.18
CA SER A 32 -13.80 -2.89 3.20
C SER A 32 -12.46 -3.56 2.89
N ALA A 33 -11.59 -2.95 2.08
CA ALA A 33 -10.24 -3.48 1.85
C ALA A 33 -9.34 -3.40 3.09
N LEU A 34 -9.53 -2.37 3.93
CA LEU A 34 -8.72 -2.14 5.12
C LEU A 34 -9.20 -2.93 6.34
N ILE A 35 -10.52 -3.00 6.58
CA ILE A 35 -11.08 -3.47 7.86
C ILE A 35 -11.77 -4.85 7.81
N GLU A 36 -12.05 -5.40 6.63
CA GLU A 36 -12.71 -6.71 6.54
C GLU A 36 -11.69 -7.84 6.33
N PRO A 37 -11.90 -9.00 6.97
CA PRO A 37 -11.15 -10.20 6.65
C PRO A 37 -11.43 -10.65 5.21
N LYS A 38 -10.39 -11.10 4.51
CA LYS A 38 -10.48 -11.50 3.09
C LYS A 38 -10.16 -12.98 2.91
N PRO A 39 -10.88 -13.69 2.02
CA PRO A 39 -10.54 -15.05 1.66
C PRO A 39 -9.26 -15.06 0.82
N LYS A 40 -8.29 -15.87 1.22
CA LYS A 40 -7.06 -16.12 0.48
C LYS A 40 -6.99 -17.60 0.11
N ASN A 41 -6.74 -17.87 -1.17
CA ASN A 41 -6.48 -19.24 -1.61
C ASN A 41 -5.05 -19.62 -1.23
N ARG A 42 -4.91 -20.70 -0.46
CA ARG A 42 -3.63 -21.29 -0.12
C ARG A 42 -3.54 -22.67 -0.75
N GLU A 43 -2.52 -22.83 -1.57
CA GLU A 43 -2.12 -24.14 -2.11
C GLU A 43 -1.38 -24.91 -1.02
N MET A 44 -1.83 -26.13 -0.75
CA MET A 44 -1.19 -27.04 0.21
C MET A 44 -0.12 -27.87 -0.49
N ASP A 45 0.82 -28.43 0.29
CA ASP A 45 1.89 -29.31 -0.23
C ASP A 45 1.35 -30.56 -0.96
N ASP A 46 0.08 -30.92 -0.75
CA ASP A 46 -0.63 -32.03 -1.42
C ASP A 46 -1.33 -31.59 -2.75
N GLY A 47 -1.05 -30.39 -3.25
CA GLY A 47 -1.61 -29.87 -4.51
C GLY A 47 -3.10 -29.49 -4.44
N THR A 48 -3.68 -29.43 -3.23
CA THR A 48 -5.06 -28.99 -3.02
C THR A 48 -5.14 -27.53 -2.62
N ASN A 49 -6.13 -26.81 -3.16
CA ASN A 49 -6.39 -25.40 -2.78
C ASN A 49 -7.43 -25.34 -1.66
N ARG A 50 -7.12 -24.61 -0.60
CA ARG A 50 -8.08 -24.28 0.47
C ARG A 50 -8.28 -22.76 0.56
N ILE A 51 -9.52 -22.38 0.86
CA ILE A 51 -9.86 -21.00 1.18
C ILE A 51 -9.57 -20.78 2.67
N GLU A 52 -8.60 -19.94 2.96
CA GLU A 52 -8.24 -19.50 4.31
C GLU A 52 -8.72 -18.06 4.50
N TRP A 53 -9.46 -17.79 5.58
CA TRP A 53 -9.87 -16.43 5.92
C TRP A 53 -8.72 -15.76 6.65
N VAL A 54 -8.20 -14.69 6.06
CA VAL A 54 -7.12 -13.88 6.65
C VAL A 54 -7.75 -12.71 7.40
N ASP A 55 -7.18 -12.35 8.54
CA ASP A 55 -7.56 -11.17 9.31
C ASP A 55 -7.50 -9.89 8.46
N SER A 56 -8.18 -8.83 8.90
CA SER A 56 -8.17 -7.55 8.20
C SER A 56 -6.76 -6.97 8.06
N LEU A 57 -6.52 -6.12 7.05
CA LEU A 57 -5.20 -5.47 6.91
C LEU A 57 -4.87 -4.60 8.13
N TYR A 58 -5.89 -3.97 8.73
CA TYR A 58 -5.68 -3.19 9.95
C TYR A 58 -5.32 -4.07 11.15
N ASP A 59 -5.96 -5.23 11.34
CA ASP A 59 -5.58 -6.17 12.41
C ASP A 59 -4.18 -6.74 12.20
N GLN A 60 -3.82 -7.08 10.96
CA GLN A 60 -2.46 -7.50 10.62
C GLN A 60 -1.43 -6.40 10.91
N LEU A 61 -1.78 -5.13 10.68
CA LEU A 61 -0.93 -4.00 11.06
C LEU A 61 -0.77 -3.91 12.58
N LEU A 62 -1.84 -4.09 13.36
CA LEU A 62 -1.77 -4.11 14.83
C LEU A 62 -0.87 -5.22 15.36
N ASP A 63 -0.93 -6.42 14.77
CA ASP A 63 -0.08 -7.55 15.13
C ASP A 63 1.39 -7.35 14.75
N ALA A 64 1.66 -6.61 13.67
CA ALA A 64 3.03 -6.29 13.25
C ALA A 64 3.73 -5.26 14.14
N VAL A 65 2.98 -4.39 14.85
CA VAL A 65 3.55 -3.36 15.75
C VAL A 65 4.49 -3.96 16.82
N PRO A 66 4.09 -4.95 17.64
CA PRO A 66 4.97 -5.54 18.66
C PRO A 66 6.14 -6.37 18.09
N GLY A 67 6.47 -6.25 16.80
CA GLY A 67 7.53 -7.01 16.15
C GLY A 67 7.13 -8.47 15.87
N GLY A 68 5.84 -8.79 15.96
CA GLY A 68 5.29 -10.08 15.58
C GLY A 68 5.58 -10.34 14.11
N GLN A 69 6.36 -11.38 13.82
CA GLN A 69 6.52 -11.88 12.47
C GLN A 69 5.22 -12.56 12.08
N GLY A 70 4.27 -11.82 11.50
CA GLY A 70 3.03 -12.37 10.99
C GLY A 70 3.34 -13.53 10.02
N ASN A 71 2.99 -14.76 10.44
CA ASN A 71 2.91 -16.05 9.72
C ASN A 71 3.86 -16.34 8.52
N ALA A 72 4.99 -15.66 8.40
CA ALA A 72 5.95 -15.88 7.34
C ALA A 72 7.02 -16.85 7.83
N SER A 73 7.08 -18.05 7.23
CA SER A 73 8.17 -19.01 7.37
C SER A 73 9.52 -18.45 6.90
N ARG A 74 10.05 -17.44 7.57
CA ARG A 74 11.40 -16.92 7.34
C ARG A 74 12.34 -17.32 8.47
N VAL A 75 13.58 -17.52 8.06
CA VAL A 75 14.76 -17.75 8.90
C VAL A 75 14.76 -16.74 10.06
N PRO A 76 15.02 -17.15 11.32
CA PRO A 76 15.03 -16.26 12.45
C PRO A 76 16.06 -15.15 12.24
N GLN A 77 15.59 -13.93 12.00
CA GLN A 77 16.39 -12.71 12.10
C GLN A 77 15.97 -11.99 13.37
N SER A 78 16.95 -11.39 14.04
CA SER A 78 16.77 -10.47 15.17
C SER A 78 15.86 -9.33 14.72
N SER A 79 14.56 -9.48 14.97
CA SER A 79 13.59 -8.43 14.69
C SER A 79 13.55 -7.51 15.90
N PRO A 80 13.62 -6.18 15.71
CA PRO A 80 13.49 -5.25 16.81
C PRO A 80 12.17 -5.51 17.56
N PRO A 81 12.11 -5.22 18.87
CA PRO A 81 10.93 -5.49 19.71
C PRO A 81 9.68 -4.71 19.29
N MET A 82 9.82 -3.77 18.35
CA MET A 82 8.74 -3.01 17.74
C MET A 82 9.09 -2.72 16.28
N CYS A 83 8.13 -2.90 15.39
CA CYS A 83 8.25 -2.44 14.01
C CYS A 83 7.90 -0.94 13.96
N LEU A 84 8.92 -0.08 13.87
CA LEU A 84 8.73 1.37 13.85
C LEU A 84 7.86 1.83 12.67
N ASP A 85 8.12 1.27 11.48
CA ASP A 85 7.36 1.59 10.26
C ASP A 85 5.86 1.24 10.42
N ALA A 86 5.55 0.10 11.07
CA ALA A 86 4.16 -0.28 11.37
C ALA A 86 3.51 0.68 12.39
N ALA A 87 4.25 1.07 13.42
CA ALA A 87 3.75 1.98 14.45
C ALA A 87 3.49 3.39 13.91
N GLU A 88 4.36 3.89 13.04
CA GLU A 88 4.19 5.18 12.37
C GLU A 88 2.97 5.16 11.44
N LEU A 89 2.86 4.13 10.58
CA LEU A 89 1.72 3.97 9.68
C LEU A 89 0.40 3.86 10.44
N LYS A 90 0.37 3.12 11.55
CA LYS A 90 -0.79 3.05 12.44
C LYS A 90 -1.15 4.43 13.01
N ALA A 91 -0.16 5.18 13.50
CA ALA A 91 -0.40 6.50 14.07
C ALA A 91 -0.92 7.51 13.02
N GLU A 92 -0.42 7.44 11.79
CA GLU A 92 -0.91 8.23 10.66
C GLU A 92 -2.39 7.94 10.37
N ILE A 93 -2.73 6.66 10.21
CA ILE A 93 -4.10 6.18 9.96
C ILE A 93 -5.04 6.67 11.07
N ASP A 94 -4.68 6.44 12.34
CA ASP A 94 -5.50 6.81 13.49
C ASP A 94 -5.72 8.32 13.57
N THR A 95 -4.69 9.11 13.28
CA THR A 95 -4.75 10.58 13.33
C THR A 95 -5.62 11.13 12.21
N ALA A 96 -5.43 10.66 10.98
CA ALA A 96 -6.22 11.11 9.83
C ALA A 96 -7.70 10.76 9.98
N ILE A 97 -8.02 9.53 10.41
CA ILE A 97 -9.39 9.10 10.64
C ILE A 97 -10.02 9.85 11.83
N ALA A 98 -9.24 10.18 12.87
CA ALA A 98 -9.72 11.03 13.97
C ALA A 98 -10.13 12.43 13.52
N ILE A 99 -9.47 12.99 12.50
CA ILE A 99 -9.81 14.30 11.93
C ILE A 99 -11.11 14.20 11.12
N TRP A 100 -11.30 13.13 10.35
CA TRP A 100 -12.50 12.94 9.52
C TRP A 100 -13.75 12.63 10.34
N GLU A 101 -13.61 11.80 11.38
CA GLU A 101 -14.70 11.42 12.28
C GLU A 101 -14.27 11.52 13.75
N PRO A 102 -14.32 12.73 14.35
CA PRO A 102 -13.82 12.95 15.70
C PRO A 102 -14.67 12.28 16.79
N LYS A 103 -15.97 12.10 16.55
CA LYS A 103 -16.93 11.64 17.56
C LYS A 103 -17.74 10.43 17.05
N PRO A 104 -17.12 9.24 16.95
CA PRO A 104 -17.84 8.03 16.59
C PRO A 104 -18.88 7.69 17.67
N LEU A 105 -20.00 7.12 17.24
CA LEU A 105 -20.98 6.54 18.14
C LEU A 105 -20.43 5.19 18.64
N ILE A 106 -20.09 5.12 19.93
CA ILE A 106 -19.59 3.89 20.56
C ILE A 106 -20.75 3.23 21.30
N ASP A 107 -21.15 2.04 20.88
CA ASP A 107 -22.11 1.22 21.62
C ASP A 107 -21.38 0.41 22.70
N ALA A 108 -21.41 0.92 23.93
CA ALA A 108 -20.81 0.28 25.09
C ALA A 108 -21.52 -1.02 25.52
N SER A 109 -22.65 -1.37 24.91
CA SER A 109 -23.40 -2.59 25.21
C SER A 109 -22.84 -3.83 24.49
N GLN A 110 -21.92 -3.65 23.53
CA GLN A 110 -21.35 -4.75 22.78
C GLN A 110 -20.26 -5.48 23.58
N PRO A 111 -20.24 -6.83 23.58
CA PRO A 111 -19.28 -7.61 24.36
C PRO A 111 -17.85 -7.51 23.81
N HIS A 112 -17.68 -7.17 22.53
CA HIS A 112 -16.39 -6.97 21.88
C HIS A 112 -16.39 -5.62 21.17
N ILE A 113 -15.82 -4.60 21.83
CA ILE A 113 -15.70 -3.27 21.24
C ILE A 113 -14.55 -3.30 20.23
N ALA A 114 -14.88 -3.15 18.95
CA ALA A 114 -13.90 -3.03 17.89
C ALA A 114 -12.96 -1.83 18.14
N PRO A 115 -11.71 -1.85 17.63
CA PRO A 115 -10.83 -0.69 17.66
C PRO A 115 -11.53 0.59 17.19
N ILE A 116 -11.29 1.70 17.88
CA ILE A 116 -11.98 2.98 17.62
C ILE A 116 -11.86 3.44 16.16
N THR A 117 -10.73 3.12 15.53
CA THR A 117 -10.43 3.42 14.12
C THR A 117 -11.38 2.70 13.18
N ILE A 118 -11.71 1.43 13.47
CA ILE A 118 -12.68 0.64 12.70
C ILE A 118 -14.08 1.25 12.84
N ILE A 119 -14.48 1.60 14.06
CA ILE A 119 -15.79 2.24 14.33
C ILE A 119 -15.92 3.56 13.54
N ARG A 120 -14.85 4.38 13.51
CA ARG A 120 -14.83 5.62 12.74
C ARG A 120 -14.94 5.39 11.23
N LEU A 121 -14.25 4.39 10.69
CA LEU A 121 -14.33 4.04 9.27
C LEU A 121 -15.75 3.56 8.90
N GLN A 122 -16.37 2.74 9.73
CA GLN A 122 -17.76 2.31 9.54
C GLN A 122 -18.73 3.51 9.61
N ALA A 123 -18.48 4.47 10.50
CA ALA A 123 -19.27 5.69 10.58
C ALA A 123 -19.12 6.58 9.33
N LEU A 124 -17.92 6.66 8.74
CA LEU A 124 -17.69 7.37 7.48
C LEU A 124 -18.44 6.73 6.30
N GLU A 125 -18.48 5.40 6.24
CA GLU A 125 -19.23 4.65 5.23
C GLU A 125 -20.75 4.85 5.39
N GLY A 126 -21.25 4.81 6.63
CA GLY A 126 -22.67 5.02 6.95
C GLY A 126 -23.15 6.47 6.83
N ARG A 127 -22.24 7.43 6.58
CA ARG A 127 -22.56 8.86 6.52
C ARG A 127 -23.44 9.20 5.31
N SER A 128 -24.39 10.12 5.52
CA SER A 128 -25.14 10.75 4.43
C SER A 128 -24.32 11.89 3.83
N TRP A 129 -23.81 11.67 2.61
CA TRP A 129 -22.98 12.60 1.86
C TRP A 129 -23.81 13.47 0.91
N ARG A 130 -23.39 14.73 0.70
CA ARG A 130 -23.99 15.63 -0.29
C ARG A 130 -23.25 15.51 -1.63
N PRO A 131 -23.89 15.83 -2.76
CA PRO A 131 -23.22 15.87 -4.07
C PRO A 131 -21.97 16.75 -4.12
N GLN A 132 -21.91 17.83 -3.32
CA GLN A 132 -20.72 18.69 -3.23
C GLN A 132 -19.52 18.02 -2.54
N ASP A 133 -19.73 16.93 -1.80
CA ASP A 133 -18.68 16.27 -1.01
C ASP A 133 -17.84 15.27 -1.83
N VAL A 134 -18.15 15.08 -3.12
CA VAL A 134 -17.53 14.05 -3.98
C VAL A 134 -16.00 14.10 -3.92
N ARG A 135 -15.40 15.28 -4.07
CA ARG A 135 -13.93 15.45 -4.01
C ARG A 135 -13.35 15.02 -2.66
N ALA A 136 -14.06 15.30 -1.57
CA ALA A 136 -13.61 14.89 -0.24
C ALA A 136 -13.68 13.38 -0.07
N ILE A 137 -14.74 12.74 -0.57
CA ILE A 137 -14.91 11.28 -0.55
C ILE A 137 -13.80 10.59 -1.36
N GLU A 138 -13.52 11.08 -2.56
CA GLU A 138 -12.45 10.57 -3.43
C GLU A 138 -11.07 10.69 -2.76
N GLN A 139 -10.81 11.81 -2.07
CA GLN A 139 -9.56 12.01 -1.34
C GLN A 139 -9.43 11.04 -0.16
N ILE A 140 -10.50 10.84 0.62
CA ILE A 140 -10.53 9.86 1.70
C ILE A 140 -10.28 8.45 1.14
N ALA A 141 -10.99 8.05 0.09
CA ALA A 141 -10.83 6.74 -0.53
C ALA A 141 -9.42 6.52 -1.09
N THR A 142 -8.80 7.56 -1.65
CA THR A 142 -7.42 7.50 -2.16
C THR A 142 -6.41 7.35 -1.02
N ASN A 143 -6.57 8.07 0.08
CA ASN A 143 -5.71 7.91 1.26
C ASN A 143 -5.81 6.49 1.84
N ILE A 144 -7.03 5.96 1.98
CA ILE A 144 -7.24 4.60 2.49
C ILE A 144 -6.58 3.56 1.57
N ARG A 145 -6.72 3.69 0.24
CA ARG A 145 -6.02 2.80 -0.71
C ARG A 145 -4.50 2.88 -0.58
N SER A 146 -3.95 4.08 -0.47
CA SER A 146 -2.51 4.28 -0.26
C SER A 146 -2.01 3.60 1.02
N TRP A 147 -2.81 3.64 2.10
CA TRP A 147 -2.49 2.91 3.32
C TRP A 147 -2.57 1.40 3.12
N CYS A 148 -3.59 0.87 2.44
CA CYS A 148 -3.68 -0.56 2.12
C CYS A 148 -2.44 -1.06 1.34
N GLU A 149 -1.98 -0.29 0.35
CA GLU A 149 -0.77 -0.58 -0.41
C GLU A 149 0.49 -0.54 0.46
N SER A 150 0.58 0.44 1.36
CA SER A 150 1.69 0.59 2.30
C SER A 150 1.75 -0.56 3.31
N ILE A 151 0.62 -0.95 3.90
CA ILE A 151 0.49 -2.11 4.79
C ILE A 151 0.89 -3.39 4.03
N THR A 152 0.37 -3.58 2.82
CA THR A 152 0.70 -4.76 2.00
C THR A 152 2.19 -4.82 1.69
N THR A 153 2.81 -3.71 1.32
CA THR A 153 4.24 -3.63 1.02
C THR A 153 5.10 -3.88 2.26
N LEU A 154 4.65 -3.42 3.43
CA LEU A 154 5.33 -3.61 4.71
C LEU A 154 5.29 -5.08 5.15
N LEU A 155 4.12 -5.70 5.11
CA LEU A 155 3.91 -7.08 5.58
C LEU A 155 4.38 -8.13 4.57
N ASN A 156 4.18 -7.86 3.28
CA ASN A 156 4.50 -8.76 2.18
C ASN A 156 5.36 -8.01 1.15
N PRO A 157 6.61 -7.64 1.49
CA PRO A 157 7.48 -6.96 0.55
C PRO A 157 7.71 -7.87 -0.66
N ALA A 158 7.51 -7.32 -1.86
CA ALA A 158 7.79 -8.04 -3.09
C ALA A 158 9.24 -8.57 -3.05
N PRO A 159 9.46 -9.84 -3.45
CA PRO A 159 10.80 -10.41 -3.46
C PRO A 159 11.69 -9.57 -4.36
N LYS A 160 12.75 -9.02 -3.77
CA LYS A 160 13.77 -8.24 -4.46
C LYS A 160 14.98 -9.14 -4.61
N TRP A 161 15.23 -9.63 -5.82
CA TRP A 161 16.43 -10.39 -6.10
C TRP A 161 17.58 -9.41 -6.36
N THR A 162 18.70 -9.62 -5.66
CA THR A 162 19.91 -8.84 -5.89
C THR A 162 20.92 -9.71 -6.63
N LEU A 163 21.52 -9.15 -7.68
CA LEU A 163 22.57 -9.83 -8.42
C LEU A 163 23.92 -9.29 -7.94
N PRO A 164 24.88 -10.12 -7.53
CA PRO A 164 26.19 -9.67 -7.04
C PRO A 164 27.11 -9.12 -8.14
N ASN A 165 26.65 -9.13 -9.40
CA ASN A 165 27.45 -8.72 -10.55
C ASN A 165 27.51 -7.20 -10.74
N PRO A 166 28.59 -6.69 -11.35
CA PRO A 166 28.70 -5.30 -11.73
C PRO A 166 27.61 -4.90 -12.72
N CYS A 167 27.16 -3.66 -12.62
CA CYS A 167 26.25 -3.06 -13.58
C CYS A 167 26.90 -2.99 -14.97
N PRO A 168 26.28 -3.50 -16.05
CA PRO A 168 26.90 -3.47 -17.38
C PRO A 168 27.00 -2.04 -17.96
N ALA A 169 26.29 -1.06 -17.41
CA ALA A 169 26.32 0.33 -17.86
C ALA A 169 27.34 1.21 -17.11
N CYS A 170 27.64 0.90 -15.84
CA CYS A 170 28.54 1.73 -15.00
C CYS A 170 29.62 0.95 -14.25
N ASP A 171 29.67 -0.37 -14.42
CA ASP A 171 30.65 -1.32 -13.84
C ASP A 171 30.70 -1.36 -12.30
N VAL A 172 29.78 -0.67 -11.62
CA VAL A 172 29.67 -0.69 -10.16
C VAL A 172 28.92 -1.95 -9.72
N ALA A 173 29.51 -2.74 -8.83
CA ALA A 173 28.90 -3.95 -8.25
C ALA A 173 28.18 -3.71 -6.92
N ILE A 174 28.62 -2.71 -6.14
CA ILE A 174 28.14 -2.48 -4.76
C ILE A 174 27.86 -1.00 -4.56
N VAL A 175 26.74 -0.71 -3.90
CA VAL A 175 26.37 0.63 -3.44
C VAL A 175 26.16 0.61 -1.94
N TYR A 176 26.53 1.71 -1.29
CA TYR A 176 26.31 1.91 0.13
C TYR A 176 25.10 2.83 0.30
N ARG A 177 24.03 2.32 0.91
CA ARG A 177 22.80 3.09 1.17
C ARG A 177 22.45 3.05 2.64
N LYS A 178 21.84 4.12 3.14
CA LYS A 178 21.25 4.11 4.46
C LYS A 178 19.94 3.31 4.42
N ASN A 179 19.80 2.33 5.30
CA ASN A 179 18.51 1.67 5.53
C ASN A 179 17.57 2.60 6.31
N SER A 180 16.31 2.19 6.51
CA SER A 180 15.34 2.95 7.31
C SER A 180 15.81 3.19 8.75
N GLY A 181 16.73 2.37 9.27
CA GLY A 181 17.39 2.54 10.57
C GLY A 181 18.58 3.51 10.58
N GLY A 182 18.90 4.17 9.46
CA GLY A 182 20.01 5.11 9.32
C GLY A 182 21.40 4.48 9.19
N GLU A 183 21.49 3.15 9.24
CA GLU A 183 22.73 2.40 9.08
C GLU A 183 23.11 2.28 7.61
N THR A 184 24.40 2.43 7.31
CA THR A 184 24.89 2.29 5.94
C THR A 184 25.08 0.81 5.62
N VAL A 185 24.15 0.27 4.82
CA VAL A 185 24.16 -1.13 4.37
C VAL A 185 24.82 -1.27 3.01
N ARG A 186 25.57 -2.36 2.84
CA ARG A 186 26.15 -2.77 1.57
C ARG A 186 25.07 -3.48 0.75
N GLN A 187 24.70 -2.91 -0.39
CA GLN A 187 23.72 -3.51 -1.31
C GLN A 187 24.36 -3.71 -2.68
N SER A 188 23.92 -4.74 -3.39
CA SER A 188 24.31 -4.92 -4.79
C SER A 188 23.80 -3.75 -5.63
N ALA A 189 24.60 -3.31 -6.59
CA ALA A 189 24.22 -2.23 -7.48
C ALA A 189 23.06 -2.59 -8.40
N LEU A 190 22.79 -3.88 -8.58
CA LEU A 190 21.83 -4.37 -9.54
C LEU A 190 20.71 -5.13 -8.83
N GLN A 191 19.49 -4.64 -8.98
CA GLN A 191 18.31 -5.16 -8.31
C GLN A 191 17.25 -5.55 -9.34
N ILE A 192 16.74 -6.77 -9.24
CA ILE A 192 15.64 -7.29 -10.05
C ILE A 192 14.35 -7.14 -9.25
N GLY A 193 13.38 -6.45 -9.83
CA GLY A 193 12.00 -6.38 -9.39
C GLY A 193 11.05 -7.04 -10.40
N PRO A 194 9.74 -7.05 -10.11
CA PRO A 194 8.73 -7.66 -10.98
C PRO A 194 8.61 -6.99 -12.36
N THR A 195 9.00 -5.71 -12.48
CA THR A 195 8.86 -4.92 -13.70
C THR A 195 10.16 -4.81 -14.52
N GLY A 196 11.29 -5.34 -14.02
CA GLY A 196 12.58 -5.16 -14.68
C GLY A 196 13.75 -5.21 -13.70
N CYS A 197 14.94 -4.88 -14.21
CA CYS A 197 16.14 -4.71 -13.41
C CYS A 197 16.58 -3.25 -13.44
N VAL A 198 16.94 -2.71 -12.28
CA VAL A 198 17.38 -1.32 -12.16
C VAL A 198 18.72 -1.26 -11.45
N CYS A 199 19.64 -0.46 -12.00
CA CYS A 199 20.88 -0.13 -11.32
C CYS A 199 20.66 0.96 -10.28
N GLN A 200 21.02 0.70 -9.03
CA GLN A 200 20.87 1.64 -7.91
C GLN A 200 21.91 2.77 -7.88
N ASN A 201 22.94 2.70 -8.75
CA ASN A 201 23.99 3.72 -8.88
C ASN A 201 23.76 4.64 -10.09
N CYS A 202 23.55 4.08 -11.28
CA CYS A 202 23.35 4.86 -12.51
C CYS A 202 21.89 5.00 -12.94
N HIS A 203 20.95 4.38 -12.22
CA HIS A 203 19.51 4.38 -12.52
C HIS A 203 19.14 3.85 -13.91
N HIS A 204 20.04 3.11 -14.56
CA HIS A 204 19.73 2.45 -15.81
C HIS A 204 18.74 1.30 -15.57
N GLU A 205 17.70 1.25 -16.39
CA GLU A 205 16.60 0.28 -16.30
C GLU A 205 16.65 -0.69 -17.48
N TRP A 206 16.61 -1.99 -17.19
CA TRP A 206 16.47 -3.06 -18.17
C TRP A 206 15.08 -3.68 -18.03
N ALA A 207 14.30 -3.61 -19.11
CA ALA A 207 13.00 -4.27 -19.18
C ALA A 207 13.14 -5.80 -19.07
N PRO A 208 12.09 -6.53 -18.67
CA PRO A 208 12.15 -7.99 -18.48
C PRO A 208 12.58 -8.77 -19.71
N SER A 209 12.27 -8.25 -20.90
CA SER A 209 12.71 -8.81 -22.19
C SER A 209 14.24 -8.88 -22.33
N TYR A 210 14.98 -8.05 -21.59
CA TYR A 210 16.44 -8.03 -21.61
C TYR A 210 17.07 -8.95 -20.57
N PHE A 211 16.30 -9.62 -19.70
CA PHE A 211 16.86 -10.50 -18.66
C PHE A 211 17.67 -11.66 -19.24
N GLN A 212 17.29 -12.22 -20.39
CA GLN A 212 18.06 -13.28 -21.04
C GLN A 212 19.42 -12.78 -21.53
N HIS A 213 19.44 -11.57 -22.11
CA HIS A 213 20.68 -10.94 -22.56
C HIS A 213 21.56 -10.57 -21.37
N LEU A 214 20.96 -10.06 -20.30
CA LEU A 214 21.64 -9.68 -19.07
C LEU A 214 22.24 -10.91 -18.36
N ALA A 215 21.51 -12.03 -18.27
CA ALA A 215 21.99 -13.31 -17.75
C ALA A 215 23.20 -13.85 -18.55
N ARG A 216 23.14 -13.76 -19.89
CA ARG A 216 24.24 -14.17 -20.78
C ARG A 216 25.49 -13.29 -20.62
N VAL A 217 25.32 -11.97 -20.50
CA VAL A 217 26.44 -11.03 -20.26
C VAL A 217 27.05 -11.23 -18.87
N MET A 218 26.24 -11.65 -17.90
CA MET A 218 26.63 -11.91 -16.53
C MET A 218 27.18 -13.32 -16.26
N GLY A 219 27.20 -14.19 -17.26
CA GLY A 219 27.71 -15.55 -17.15
C GLY A 219 26.83 -16.51 -16.34
N TYR A 220 25.55 -16.22 -16.16
CA TYR A 220 24.60 -17.16 -15.56
C TYR A 220 23.98 -18.07 -16.62
N ASP A 221 24.05 -19.38 -16.41
CA ASP A 221 23.25 -20.34 -17.15
C ASP A 221 21.79 -20.17 -16.76
N LEU A 222 20.91 -20.02 -17.77
CA LEU A 222 19.48 -19.97 -17.50
C LEU A 222 19.05 -21.31 -16.90
N PRO A 223 18.31 -21.34 -15.77
CA PRO A 223 17.76 -22.58 -15.29
C PRO A 223 16.83 -23.17 -16.35
N ALA A 224 16.99 -24.47 -16.61
CA ALA A 224 16.13 -25.21 -17.53
C ALA A 224 14.67 -25.10 -17.05
N GLY A 225 13.79 -24.54 -17.89
CA GLY A 225 12.35 -24.46 -17.62
C GLY A 225 11.71 -23.06 -17.62
N VAL A 226 12.42 -21.98 -17.98
CA VAL A 226 11.82 -20.63 -18.08
C VAL A 226 11.01 -20.42 -19.37
N LEU A 227 10.99 -21.41 -20.27
CA LEU A 227 10.15 -21.42 -21.48
C LEU A 227 9.78 -22.86 -21.86
N GLU A 228 8.62 -23.34 -21.40
CA GLU A 228 7.66 -24.02 -22.29
C GLU A 228 6.39 -23.16 -22.34
#